data_AF-V6LIL4-F1
#
_entry.id   AF-V6LIL4-F1
#
_cell.length_a   1.000
_cell.length_b   1.000
_cell.length_c   1.000
_cell.angle_alpha   90.00
_cell.angle_beta   90.00
_cell.angle_gamma   90.00
#
_symmetry.space_group_name_H-M   'P 1'
#
loop_
_entity.id
_entity.type
_entity.pdbx_description
1 polymer ?
#
loop_
_entity_poly.entity_id
_entity_poly.type
_entity_poly.pdbx_seq_one_letter_code
_entity_poly.pdbx_strand_id
1 'polypeptide(L)'
;MNKTLSQIKPRERDTLSAMTSTQRTMQIATKLDDPHQALEAFNQTLSLKSSHLIDLHQLEAQRQHDQLLKLSQAEQIALERTVNNQDKLYTILIQKQDQQLQELLEIQQCEIERLIHKIDQKVPQKVQNREYLILIREYQILMKLKKFEAAINVKELACKAEQRHLDVLNQQFNEMRQKQIKYYDHIHVKQQQILKMQFQTQLKDFEKSRNQDIFETVQNMKNSKIDMQNAHTLEFVNNKLRCVDTEIVNGRRGQVYNSTFRGSQKLVESLRGMM
;
A
#
# COMPACT_ATOMS: atom_id res chain seq x y z
N MET A 1 -62.82 7.66 14.04
CA MET A 1 -61.74 8.65 14.27
C MET A 1 -60.47 8.13 13.63
N ASN A 2 -59.96 8.83 12.62
CA ASN A 2 -58.70 8.47 11.95
C ASN A 2 -57.54 8.83 12.89
N LYS A 3 -56.98 7.84 13.58
CA LYS A 3 -55.71 8.02 14.29
C LYS A 3 -54.64 8.40 13.25
N THR A 4 -53.95 9.51 13.44
CA THR A 4 -52.77 9.86 12.64
C THR A 4 -51.71 8.78 12.85
N LEU A 5 -50.90 8.47 11.83
CA LEU A 5 -49.83 7.46 11.88
C LEU A 5 -48.93 7.62 13.12
N SER A 6 -48.75 8.85 13.60
CA SER A 6 -48.01 9.21 14.82
C SER A 6 -48.62 8.70 16.14
N GLN A 7 -49.91 8.37 16.18
CA GLN A 7 -50.64 7.88 17.37
C GLN A 7 -50.72 6.35 17.45
N ILE A 8 -50.26 5.64 16.41
CA ILE A 8 -50.21 4.18 16.35
C ILE A 8 -48.86 3.74 16.89
N LYS A 9 -48.86 2.76 17.81
CA LYS A 9 -47.62 2.20 18.39
C LYS A 9 -46.70 1.79 17.25
N PRO A 10 -45.38 2.08 17.27
CA PRO A 10 -44.50 1.79 16.13
C PRO A 10 -44.58 0.33 15.67
N ARG A 11 -44.63 -0.61 16.63
CA ARG A 11 -44.83 -2.05 16.36
C ARG A 11 -46.17 -2.41 15.70
N GLU A 12 -47.20 -1.60 15.92
CA GLU A 12 -48.51 -1.75 15.27
C GLU A 12 -48.57 -1.05 13.93
N ARG A 13 -47.70 -0.04 13.69
CA ARG A 13 -47.58 0.69 12.43
C ARG A 13 -47.01 -0.20 11.33
N ASP A 14 -45.97 -0.97 11.66
CA ASP A 14 -45.28 -1.85 10.70
C ASP A 14 -46.15 -3.05 10.27
N THR A 15 -47.12 -3.45 11.11
CA THR A 15 -48.07 -4.54 10.81
C THR A 15 -49.48 -4.03 10.47
N LEU A 16 -49.68 -2.71 10.44
CA LEU A 16 -51.00 -2.07 10.39
C LEU A 16 -51.74 -2.44 9.11
N SER A 17 -51.04 -2.32 7.98
CA SER A 17 -51.57 -2.63 6.64
C SER A 17 -52.00 -4.08 6.54
N ALA A 18 -51.22 -5.02 7.08
CA ALA A 18 -51.54 -6.45 7.09
C ALA A 18 -52.72 -6.80 8.03
N MET A 19 -52.95 -6.01 9.08
CA MET A 19 -53.99 -6.25 10.09
C MET A 19 -55.27 -5.43 9.86
N THR A 20 -55.28 -4.48 8.93
CA THR A 20 -56.38 -3.50 8.80
C THR A 20 -57.72 -4.17 8.48
N SER A 21 -57.73 -5.23 7.68
CA SER A 21 -58.95 -5.97 7.32
C SER A 21 -59.53 -6.73 8.51
N THR A 22 -58.72 -7.49 9.24
CA THR A 22 -59.16 -8.29 10.40
C THR A 22 -59.50 -7.41 11.61
N GLN A 23 -58.82 -6.29 11.80
CA GLN A 23 -59.20 -5.27 12.79
C GLN A 23 -60.56 -4.62 12.48
N ARG A 24 -60.87 -4.39 11.19
CA ARG A 24 -62.19 -3.91 10.77
C ARG A 24 -63.26 -4.96 11.00
N THR A 25 -63.01 -6.22 10.67
CA THR A 25 -63.93 -7.34 10.94
C THR A 25 -64.23 -7.47 12.44
N MET A 26 -63.20 -7.37 13.29
CA MET A 26 -63.36 -7.37 14.75
C MET A 26 -64.23 -6.19 15.21
N GLN A 27 -63.95 -4.96 14.75
CA GLN A 27 -64.73 -3.77 15.09
C GLN A 27 -66.19 -3.85 14.63
N ILE A 28 -66.45 -4.49 13.49
CA ILE A 28 -67.81 -4.72 12.98
C ILE A 28 -68.53 -5.76 13.86
N ALA A 29 -67.89 -6.89 14.15
CA ALA A 29 -68.45 -7.95 15.00
C ALA A 29 -68.75 -7.46 16.44
N THR A 30 -67.88 -6.64 17.03
CA THR A 30 -68.12 -6.01 18.34
C THR A 30 -69.28 -5.01 18.32
N LYS A 31 -69.51 -4.32 17.20
CA LYS A 31 -70.66 -3.41 17.04
C LYS A 31 -71.98 -4.13 16.77
N LEU A 32 -71.92 -5.37 16.31
CA LEU A 32 -73.06 -6.24 16.03
C LEU A 32 -73.38 -7.21 17.18
N ASP A 33 -72.69 -7.09 18.32
CA ASP A 33 -72.78 -8.00 19.48
C ASP A 33 -72.60 -9.49 19.13
N ASP A 34 -71.69 -9.80 18.19
CA ASP A 34 -71.25 -11.17 17.88
C ASP A 34 -69.89 -11.47 18.53
N PRO A 35 -69.86 -12.04 19.75
CA PRO A 35 -68.61 -12.30 20.47
C PRO A 35 -67.79 -13.42 19.83
N HIS A 36 -68.41 -14.36 19.11
CA HIS A 36 -67.70 -15.45 18.46
C HIS A 36 -66.89 -14.93 17.28
N GLN A 37 -67.53 -14.16 16.40
CA GLN A 37 -66.86 -13.56 15.24
C GLN A 37 -65.80 -12.52 15.66
N ALA A 38 -66.03 -11.80 16.76
CA ALA A 38 -65.04 -10.88 17.32
C ALA A 38 -63.79 -11.60 17.86
N LEU A 39 -63.96 -12.73 18.54
CA LEU A 39 -62.85 -13.54 19.07
C LEU A 39 -62.04 -14.21 17.95
N GLU A 40 -62.71 -14.72 16.92
CA GLU A 40 -62.02 -15.28 15.74
C GLU A 40 -61.20 -14.21 15.00
N ALA A 41 -61.78 -13.04 14.75
CA ALA A 41 -61.08 -11.93 14.11
C ALA A 41 -59.90 -11.42 14.95
N PHE A 42 -60.02 -11.44 16.28
CA PHE A 42 -58.92 -11.11 17.19
C PHE A 42 -57.77 -12.11 17.11
N ASN A 43 -58.06 -13.41 17.15
CA ASN A 43 -57.05 -14.47 17.03
C ASN A 43 -56.35 -14.44 15.65
N GLN A 44 -57.11 -14.18 14.58
CA GLN A 44 -56.55 -13.97 13.24
C GLN A 44 -55.65 -12.73 13.18
N THR A 45 -56.05 -11.64 13.84
CA THR A 45 -55.21 -10.41 13.94
C THR A 45 -53.89 -10.70 14.64
N LEU A 46 -53.91 -11.46 15.76
CA LEU A 46 -52.70 -11.86 16.47
C LEU A 46 -51.79 -12.77 15.62
N SER A 47 -52.38 -13.72 14.90
CA SER A 47 -51.66 -14.61 14.00
C SER A 47 -50.97 -13.85 12.87
N LEU A 48 -51.70 -12.99 12.14
CA LEU A 48 -51.16 -12.15 11.07
C LEU A 48 -50.09 -11.19 11.55
N LYS A 49 -50.26 -10.63 12.76
CA LYS A 49 -49.25 -9.79 13.41
C LYS A 49 -47.96 -10.56 13.66
N SER A 50 -48.09 -11.79 14.17
CA SER A 50 -46.94 -12.63 14.49
C SER A 50 -46.18 -13.08 13.24
N SER A 51 -46.89 -13.50 12.19
CA SER A 51 -46.27 -13.91 10.93
C SER A 51 -45.55 -12.75 10.26
N HIS A 52 -46.19 -11.57 10.16
CA HIS A 52 -45.58 -10.41 9.52
C HIS A 52 -44.34 -9.91 10.26
N LEU A 53 -44.32 -9.98 11.60
CA LEU A 53 -43.12 -9.65 12.38
C LEU A 53 -41.99 -10.65 12.15
N ILE A 54 -42.30 -11.94 11.95
CA ILE A 54 -41.30 -12.96 11.61
C ILE A 54 -40.71 -12.68 10.22
N ASP A 55 -41.55 -12.39 9.23
CA ASP A 55 -41.12 -12.07 7.87
C ASP A 55 -40.22 -10.83 7.84
N LEU A 56 -40.59 -9.77 8.56
CA LEU A 56 -39.77 -8.57 8.68
C LEU A 56 -38.41 -8.86 9.33
N HIS A 57 -38.38 -9.70 10.37
CA HIS A 57 -37.12 -10.12 11.00
C HIS A 57 -36.23 -10.92 10.04
N GLN A 58 -36.81 -11.82 9.25
CA GLN A 58 -36.08 -12.60 8.25
C GLN A 58 -35.53 -11.71 7.13
N LEU A 59 -36.33 -10.75 6.63
CA LEU A 59 -35.89 -9.79 5.61
C LEU A 59 -34.78 -8.88 6.13
N GLU A 60 -34.86 -8.44 7.37
CA GLU A 60 -33.81 -7.62 7.99
C GLU A 60 -32.51 -8.42 8.16
N ALA A 61 -32.59 -9.68 8.60
CA ALA A 61 -31.45 -10.57 8.70
C ALA A 61 -30.79 -10.84 7.33
N GLN A 62 -31.60 -11.06 6.29
CA GLN A 62 -31.11 -11.23 4.92
C GLN A 62 -30.42 -9.97 4.40
N ARG A 63 -31.01 -8.79 4.63
CA ARG A 63 -30.40 -7.50 4.25
C ARG A 63 -29.04 -7.30 4.91
N GLN A 64 -28.92 -7.60 6.21
CA GLN A 64 -27.66 -7.50 6.95
C GLN A 64 -26.61 -8.47 6.39
N HIS A 65 -27.02 -9.70 6.05
CA HIS A 65 -26.16 -10.69 5.42
C HIS A 65 -25.64 -10.22 4.04
N ASP A 66 -26.52 -9.72 3.19
CA ASP A 66 -26.15 -9.23 1.85
C ASP A 66 -25.20 -8.02 1.93
N GLN A 67 -25.39 -7.15 2.93
CA GLN A 67 -24.49 -6.02 3.17
C GLN A 67 -23.10 -6.47 3.63
N LEU A 68 -23.01 -7.47 4.51
CA LEU A 68 -21.74 -8.10 4.90
C LEU A 68 -21.02 -8.73 3.70
N LEU A 69 -21.74 -9.42 2.82
CA LEU A 69 -21.17 -10.00 1.60
C LEU A 69 -20.61 -8.93 0.67
N LYS A 70 -21.38 -7.87 0.41
CA LYS A 70 -20.94 -6.75 -0.44
C LYS A 70 -19.73 -6.02 0.15
N LEU A 71 -19.71 -5.83 1.47
CA LEU A 71 -18.55 -5.26 2.17
C LEU A 71 -17.31 -6.14 1.97
N SER A 72 -17.43 -7.45 2.19
CA SER A 72 -16.32 -8.39 2.00
C SER A 72 -15.79 -8.42 0.57
N GLN A 73 -16.66 -8.30 -0.44
CA GLN A 73 -16.24 -8.20 -1.84
C GLN A 73 -15.52 -6.88 -2.13
N ALA A 74 -16.02 -5.77 -1.59
CA ALA A 74 -15.38 -4.46 -1.73
C ALA A 74 -14.01 -4.42 -1.07
N GLU A 75 -13.86 -5.07 0.09
CA GLU A 75 -12.57 -5.24 0.79
C GLU A 75 -11.56 -5.99 -0.10
N GLN A 76 -11.97 -7.12 -0.66
CA GLN A 76 -11.11 -7.91 -1.53
C GLN A 76 -10.66 -7.11 -2.77
N ILE A 77 -11.60 -6.41 -3.43
CA ILE A 77 -11.28 -5.58 -4.60
C ILE A 77 -10.34 -4.43 -4.23
N ALA A 78 -10.54 -3.79 -3.08
CA ALA A 78 -9.68 -2.70 -2.61
C ALA A 78 -8.25 -3.19 -2.36
N LEU A 79 -8.10 -4.33 -1.67
CA LEU A 79 -6.81 -4.95 -1.42
C LEU A 79 -6.10 -5.36 -2.71
N GLU A 80 -6.80 -6.03 -3.63
CA GLU A 80 -6.26 -6.43 -4.93
C GLU A 80 -5.81 -5.22 -5.75
N ARG A 81 -6.57 -4.11 -5.73
CA ARG A 81 -6.17 -2.86 -6.40
C ARG A 81 -4.92 -2.25 -5.79
N THR A 82 -4.83 -2.19 -4.46
CA THR A 82 -3.64 -1.67 -3.78
C THR A 82 -2.42 -2.52 -4.13
N VAL A 83 -2.50 -3.85 -4.03
CA VAL A 83 -1.40 -4.76 -4.40
C VAL A 83 -1.00 -4.57 -5.87
N ASN A 84 -1.95 -4.59 -6.80
CA ASN A 84 -1.67 -4.41 -8.23
C ASN A 84 -1.02 -3.05 -8.55
N ASN A 85 -1.45 -1.97 -7.89
CA ASN A 85 -0.85 -0.66 -8.09
C ASN A 85 0.60 -0.63 -7.59
N GLN A 86 0.86 -1.24 -6.42
CA GLN A 86 2.20 -1.33 -5.87
C GLN A 86 3.12 -2.19 -6.74
N ASP A 87 2.62 -3.31 -7.27
CA ASP A 87 3.42 -4.18 -8.15
C ASP A 87 3.76 -3.48 -9.49
N LYS A 88 2.87 -2.63 -10.01
CA LYS A 88 3.16 -1.76 -11.16
C LYS A 88 4.24 -0.74 -10.83
N LEU A 89 4.16 -0.07 -9.68
CA LEU A 89 5.17 0.89 -9.24
C LEU A 89 6.53 0.22 -9.03
N TYR A 90 6.54 -0.98 -8.46
CA TYR A 90 7.74 -1.80 -8.32
C TYR A 90 8.37 -2.10 -9.68
N THR A 91 7.57 -2.52 -10.66
CA THR A 91 8.06 -2.80 -12.02
C THR A 91 8.66 -1.55 -12.67
N ILE A 92 8.01 -0.38 -12.54
CA ILE A 92 8.53 0.90 -13.05
C ILE A 92 9.85 1.26 -12.36
N LEU A 93 9.97 1.02 -11.05
CA LEU A 93 11.19 1.28 -10.30
C LEU A 93 12.35 0.42 -10.81
N ILE A 94 12.13 -0.87 -11.01
CA ILE A 94 13.14 -1.79 -11.58
C ILE A 94 13.56 -1.35 -12.98
N GLN A 95 12.60 -1.02 -13.86
CA GLN A 95 12.91 -0.54 -15.21
C GLN A 95 13.75 0.75 -15.19
N LYS A 96 13.45 1.69 -14.29
CA LYS A 96 14.24 2.91 -14.13
C LYS A 96 15.66 2.62 -13.61
N GLN A 97 15.81 1.65 -12.71
CA GLN A 97 17.13 1.23 -12.22
C GLN A 97 17.97 0.65 -13.35
N ASP A 98 17.39 -0.21 -14.18
CA ASP A 98 18.07 -0.81 -15.32
C ASP A 98 18.50 0.25 -16.35
N GLN A 99 17.62 1.22 -16.64
CA GLN A 99 17.93 2.35 -17.52
C GLN A 99 19.09 3.19 -17.00
N GLN A 100 19.06 3.57 -15.71
CA GLN A 100 20.14 4.37 -15.10
C GLN A 100 21.46 3.62 -15.04
N LEU A 101 21.43 2.30 -14.81
CA LEU A 101 22.62 1.47 -14.86
C LEU A 101 23.21 1.45 -16.27
N GLN A 102 22.37 1.32 -17.29
CA GLN A 102 22.80 1.31 -18.69
C GLN A 102 23.38 2.66 -19.12
N GLU A 103 22.72 3.77 -18.79
CA GLU A 103 23.24 5.12 -19.04
C GLU A 103 24.61 5.34 -18.38
N LEU A 104 24.78 4.88 -17.14
CA LEU A 104 26.06 4.97 -16.45
C LEU A 104 27.16 4.18 -17.18
N LEU A 105 26.86 2.95 -17.62
CA LEU A 105 27.81 2.11 -18.36
C LEU A 105 28.21 2.77 -19.69
N GLU A 106 27.26 3.35 -20.41
CA GLU A 106 27.50 4.05 -21.68
C GLU A 106 28.39 5.29 -21.49
N ILE A 107 28.09 6.13 -20.48
CA ILE A 107 28.91 7.30 -20.14
C ILE A 107 30.33 6.86 -19.76
N GLN A 108 30.45 5.83 -18.93
CA GLN A 108 31.74 5.30 -18.47
C GLN A 108 32.57 4.75 -19.63
N GLN A 109 31.95 4.04 -20.57
CA GLN A 109 32.64 3.55 -21.77
C GLN A 109 33.17 4.71 -22.63
N CYS A 110 32.34 5.71 -22.88
CA CYS A 110 32.74 6.92 -23.61
C CYS A 110 33.91 7.66 -22.93
N GLU A 111 33.90 7.73 -21.60
CA GLU A 111 34.99 8.34 -20.83
C GLU A 111 36.29 7.53 -20.91
N ILE A 112 36.22 6.20 -20.85
CA ILE A 112 37.38 5.31 -21.06
C ILE A 112 37.98 5.54 -22.44
N GLU A 113 37.16 5.53 -23.48
CA GLU A 113 37.61 5.73 -24.86
C GLU A 113 38.28 7.10 -25.03
N ARG A 114 37.70 8.16 -24.47
CA ARG A 114 38.32 9.51 -24.44
C ARG A 114 39.64 9.52 -23.70
N LEU A 115 39.76 8.80 -22.59
CA LEU A 115 41.00 8.70 -21.80
C LEU A 115 42.08 7.96 -22.55
N ILE A 116 41.76 6.80 -23.14
CA ILE A 116 42.67 6.04 -24.00
C ILE A 116 43.17 6.94 -25.13
N HIS A 117 42.26 7.65 -25.81
CA HIS A 117 42.64 8.52 -26.90
C HIS A 117 43.56 9.67 -26.46
N LYS A 118 43.31 10.28 -25.28
CA LYS A 118 44.19 11.30 -24.69
C LYS A 118 45.56 10.75 -24.30
N ILE A 119 45.63 9.52 -23.81
CA ILE A 119 46.89 8.86 -23.48
C ILE A 119 47.66 8.57 -24.76
N ASP A 120 47.02 7.99 -25.76
CA ASP A 120 47.64 7.65 -27.04
C ASP A 120 48.10 8.90 -27.83
N GLN A 121 47.46 10.06 -27.62
CA GLN A 121 47.95 11.34 -28.15
C GLN A 121 49.21 11.88 -27.45
N LYS A 122 49.53 11.40 -26.25
CA LYS A 122 50.73 11.79 -25.47
C LYS A 122 51.93 10.88 -25.72
N VAL A 123 51.94 10.10 -26.81
CA VAL A 123 53.13 9.36 -27.26
C VAL A 123 54.34 10.31 -27.24
N PRO A 124 55.48 9.90 -26.65
CA PRO A 124 56.64 10.78 -26.55
C PRO A 124 57.03 11.31 -27.93
N GLN A 125 56.82 12.60 -28.17
CA GLN A 125 57.41 13.27 -29.33
C GLN A 125 58.93 13.22 -29.17
N LYS A 126 59.68 13.15 -30.27
CA LYS A 126 61.16 13.14 -30.25
C LYS A 126 61.69 14.36 -29.48
N VAL A 127 61.92 14.20 -28.17
CA VAL A 127 62.62 15.20 -27.37
C VAL A 127 64.10 14.93 -27.59
N GLN A 128 64.81 15.95 -28.05
CA GLN A 128 66.23 15.84 -28.37
C GLN A 128 67.04 15.65 -27.09
N ASN A 129 67.51 14.41 -26.85
CA ASN A 129 68.41 14.10 -25.74
C ASN A 129 69.70 14.94 -25.85
N ARG A 130 70.14 15.54 -24.74
CA ARG A 130 71.39 16.32 -24.66
C ARG A 130 72.62 15.51 -25.10
N GLU A 131 72.69 14.23 -24.73
CA GLU A 131 73.77 13.32 -25.14
C GLU A 131 73.77 13.11 -26.67
N TYR A 132 72.60 12.85 -27.24
CA TYR A 132 72.41 12.75 -28.69
C TYR A 132 72.83 14.04 -29.41
N LEU A 133 72.42 15.20 -28.89
CA LEU A 133 72.78 16.50 -29.47
C LEU A 133 74.28 16.77 -29.43
N ILE A 134 74.97 16.36 -28.37
CA ILE A 134 76.43 16.47 -28.25
C ILE A 134 77.10 15.56 -29.28
N LEU A 135 76.69 14.30 -29.38
CA LEU A 135 77.26 13.32 -30.32
C LEU A 135 77.00 13.71 -31.79
N ILE A 136 75.84 14.28 -32.12
CA ILE A 136 75.54 14.79 -33.47
C ILE A 136 76.43 16.00 -33.81
N ARG A 137 76.66 16.91 -32.86
CA ARG A 137 77.58 18.04 -33.07
C ARG A 137 79.01 17.56 -33.26
N GLU A 138 79.45 16.58 -32.47
CA GLU A 138 80.77 15.97 -32.59
C GLU A 138 80.96 15.24 -33.92
N TYR A 139 79.94 14.51 -34.38
CA TYR A 139 79.89 13.92 -35.72
C TYR A 139 80.08 14.98 -36.81
N GLN A 140 79.34 16.10 -36.75
CA GLN A 140 79.45 17.19 -37.72
C GLN A 140 80.84 17.82 -37.75
N ILE A 141 81.49 17.95 -36.59
CA ILE A 141 82.87 18.45 -36.48
C ILE A 141 83.85 17.45 -37.10
N LEU A 142 83.73 16.16 -36.79
CA LEU A 142 84.61 15.11 -37.33
C LEU A 142 84.49 14.94 -38.85
N MET A 143 83.27 15.10 -39.39
CA MET A 143 83.03 15.14 -40.84
C MET A 143 83.74 16.33 -41.51
N LYS A 144 83.70 17.52 -40.90
CA LYS A 144 84.43 18.71 -41.40
C LYS A 144 85.95 18.52 -41.33
N LEU A 145 86.44 17.80 -40.34
CA LEU A 145 87.87 17.46 -40.16
C LEU A 145 88.33 16.26 -41.01
N LYS A 146 87.47 15.68 -41.86
CA LYS A 146 87.76 14.50 -42.71
C LYS A 146 88.21 13.25 -41.92
N LYS A 147 87.86 13.15 -40.64
CA LYS A 147 88.14 11.97 -39.78
C LYS A 147 86.99 10.96 -39.88
N PHE A 148 86.86 10.31 -41.03
CA PHE A 148 85.66 9.54 -41.36
C PHE A 148 85.38 8.33 -40.47
N GLU A 149 86.40 7.53 -40.10
CA GLU A 149 86.21 6.39 -39.20
C GLU A 149 85.71 6.82 -37.81
N ALA A 150 86.31 7.87 -37.25
CA ALA A 150 85.86 8.44 -35.98
C ALA A 150 84.44 9.01 -36.08
N ALA A 151 84.09 9.65 -37.20
CA ALA A 151 82.75 10.17 -37.45
C ALA A 151 81.71 9.04 -37.53
N ILE A 152 82.01 7.90 -38.17
CA ILE A 152 81.12 6.74 -38.24
C ILE A 152 80.84 6.21 -36.83
N ASN A 153 81.88 6.02 -36.01
CA ASN A 153 81.75 5.54 -34.63
C ASN A 153 80.89 6.49 -33.77
N VAL A 154 81.09 7.81 -33.89
CA VAL A 154 80.29 8.80 -33.15
C VAL A 154 78.83 8.83 -33.62
N LYS A 155 78.58 8.62 -34.93
CA LYS A 155 77.21 8.51 -35.47
C LYS A 155 76.49 7.27 -34.93
N GLU A 156 77.16 6.14 -34.85
CA GLU A 156 76.58 4.92 -34.25
C GLU A 156 76.27 5.10 -32.77
N LEU A 157 77.16 5.77 -32.01
CA LEU A 157 76.91 6.11 -30.61
C LEU A 157 75.72 7.06 -30.47
N ALA A 158 75.58 8.05 -31.35
CA ALA A 158 74.42 8.95 -31.37
C ALA A 158 73.11 8.16 -31.60
N CYS A 159 73.08 7.27 -32.60
CA CYS A 159 71.90 6.42 -32.86
C CYS A 159 71.53 5.55 -31.64
N LYS A 160 72.53 4.95 -30.99
CA LYS A 160 72.31 4.14 -29.77
C LYS A 160 71.79 4.99 -28.60
N ALA A 161 72.29 6.21 -28.43
CA ALA A 161 71.83 7.13 -27.38
C ALA A 161 70.40 7.65 -27.64
N GLU A 162 70.04 7.89 -28.91
CA GLU A 162 68.67 8.24 -29.32
C GLU A 162 67.70 7.09 -29.01
N GLN A 163 68.04 5.86 -29.39
CA GLN A 163 67.23 4.67 -29.12
C GLN A 163 67.03 4.43 -27.62
N ARG A 164 68.11 4.43 -26.82
CA ARG A 164 68.00 4.25 -25.36
C ARG A 164 67.10 5.30 -24.71
N HIS A 165 67.17 6.55 -25.15
CA HIS A 165 66.34 7.62 -24.61
C HIS A 165 64.86 7.44 -24.97
N LEU A 166 64.59 7.07 -26.23
CA LEU A 166 63.25 6.71 -26.69
C LEU A 166 62.68 5.52 -25.92
N ASP A 167 63.50 4.50 -25.65
CA ASP A 167 63.08 3.32 -24.88
C ASP A 167 62.71 3.70 -23.44
N VAL A 168 63.52 4.51 -22.77
CA VAL A 168 63.22 5.01 -21.41
C VAL A 168 61.94 5.84 -21.38
N LEU A 169 61.76 6.74 -22.36
CA LEU A 169 60.53 7.54 -22.47
C LEU A 169 59.30 6.66 -22.72
N ASN A 170 59.41 5.66 -23.60
CA ASN A 170 58.35 4.69 -23.87
C ASN A 170 58.01 3.85 -22.63
N GLN A 171 59.02 3.45 -21.86
CA GLN A 171 58.82 2.67 -20.63
C GLN A 171 58.09 3.48 -19.56
N GLN A 172 58.50 4.73 -19.33
CA GLN A 172 57.82 5.65 -18.41
C GLN A 172 56.38 5.97 -18.86
N PHE A 173 56.18 6.16 -20.16
CA PHE A 173 54.85 6.37 -20.74
C PHE A 173 53.95 5.15 -20.50
N ASN A 174 54.44 3.94 -20.77
CA ASN A 174 53.69 2.69 -20.55
C ASN A 174 53.34 2.47 -19.08
N GLU A 175 54.26 2.75 -18.16
CA GLU A 175 54.00 2.67 -16.71
C GLU A 175 52.93 3.67 -16.27
N MET A 176 52.99 4.92 -16.74
CA MET A 176 51.99 5.94 -16.45
C MET A 176 50.62 5.58 -17.04
N ARG A 177 50.58 5.08 -18.28
CA ARG A 177 49.37 4.57 -18.93
C ARG A 177 48.72 3.46 -18.11
N GLN A 178 49.49 2.46 -17.66
CA GLN A 178 48.97 1.37 -16.83
C GLN A 178 48.46 1.86 -15.47
N LYS A 179 49.17 2.79 -14.81
CA LYS A 179 48.73 3.37 -13.53
C LYS A 179 47.40 4.11 -13.67
N GLN A 180 47.23 4.87 -14.75
CA GLN A 180 45.99 5.60 -15.02
C GLN A 180 44.81 4.67 -15.31
N ILE A 181 45.02 3.61 -16.12
CA ILE A 181 43.99 2.59 -16.38
C ILE A 181 43.53 1.95 -15.06
N LYS A 182 44.47 1.48 -14.22
CA LYS A 182 44.14 0.85 -12.93
C LYS A 182 43.40 1.79 -11.98
N TYR A 183 43.79 3.06 -11.92
CA TYR A 183 43.10 4.06 -11.10
C TYR A 183 41.65 4.27 -11.56
N TYR A 184 41.45 4.29 -12.87
CA TYR A 184 40.12 4.45 -13.46
C TYR A 184 39.23 3.23 -13.21
N ASP A 185 39.74 2.01 -13.42
CA ASP A 185 39.02 0.77 -13.11
C ASP A 185 38.55 0.74 -11.64
N HIS A 186 39.39 1.22 -10.73
CA HIS A 186 39.05 1.32 -9.31
C HIS A 186 37.92 2.31 -9.03
N ILE A 187 37.93 3.49 -9.67
CA ILE A 187 36.83 4.47 -9.55
C ILE A 187 35.54 3.89 -10.11
N HIS A 188 35.62 3.23 -11.26
CA HIS A 188 34.49 2.60 -11.93
C HIS A 188 33.80 1.57 -11.03
N VAL A 189 34.57 0.64 -10.44
CA VAL A 189 34.05 -0.35 -9.49
C VAL A 189 33.38 0.31 -8.29
N LYS A 190 33.99 1.37 -7.73
CA LYS A 190 33.40 2.12 -6.61
C LYS A 190 32.08 2.80 -6.98
N GLN A 191 32.00 3.43 -8.14
CA GLN A 191 30.78 4.10 -8.60
C GLN A 191 29.64 3.08 -8.80
N GLN A 192 29.94 1.92 -9.39
CA GLN A 192 28.96 0.84 -9.51
C GLN A 192 28.48 0.33 -8.14
N GLN A 193 29.38 0.22 -7.15
CA GLN A 193 29.02 -0.18 -5.79
C GLN A 193 28.12 0.87 -5.11
N ILE A 194 28.44 2.15 -5.25
CA ILE A 194 27.62 3.25 -4.71
C ILE A 194 26.21 3.23 -5.32
N LEU A 195 26.11 3.09 -6.63
CA LEU A 195 24.83 3.01 -7.33
C LEU A 195 24.00 1.81 -6.86
N LYS A 196 24.63 0.63 -6.74
CA LYS A 196 23.99 -0.57 -6.17
C LYS A 196 23.46 -0.33 -4.76
N MET A 197 24.23 0.32 -3.89
CA MET A 197 23.78 0.66 -2.53
C MET A 197 22.60 1.64 -2.53
N GLN A 198 22.63 2.65 -3.39
CA GLN A 198 21.53 3.62 -3.52
C GLN A 198 20.24 2.92 -3.97
N PHE A 199 20.32 2.03 -4.97
CA PHE A 199 19.19 1.24 -5.44
C PHE A 199 18.66 0.27 -4.39
N GLN A 200 19.53 -0.40 -3.64
CA GLN A 200 19.11 -1.24 -2.51
C GLN A 200 18.37 -0.44 -1.44
N THR A 201 18.81 0.80 -1.17
CA THR A 201 18.14 1.68 -0.20
C THR A 201 16.76 2.10 -0.71
N GLN A 202 16.67 2.54 -1.97
CA GLN A 202 15.40 2.89 -2.61
C GLN A 202 14.40 1.73 -2.63
N LEU A 203 14.87 0.50 -2.89
CA LEU A 203 14.02 -0.69 -2.86
C LEU A 203 13.50 -0.97 -1.45
N LYS A 204 14.34 -0.87 -0.41
CA LYS A 204 13.91 -1.04 0.98
C LYS A 204 12.90 0.02 1.41
N ASP A 205 13.11 1.27 1.01
CA ASP A 205 12.19 2.36 1.31
C ASP A 205 10.85 2.15 0.59
N PHE A 206 10.88 1.67 -0.66
CA PHE A 206 9.69 1.29 -1.40
C PHE A 206 8.94 0.12 -0.74
N GLU A 207 9.65 -0.95 -0.35
CA GLU A 207 9.05 -2.08 0.36
C GLU A 207 8.38 -1.66 1.67
N LYS A 208 9.01 -0.74 2.41
CA LYS A 208 8.44 -0.18 3.63
C LYS A 208 7.16 0.60 3.33
N SER A 209 7.18 1.47 2.31
CA SER A 209 5.99 2.24 1.88
C SER A 209 4.87 1.31 1.42
N ARG A 210 5.18 0.31 0.59
CA ARG A 210 4.23 -0.70 0.11
C ARG A 210 3.56 -1.42 1.27
N ASN A 211 4.35 -1.89 2.24
CA ASN A 211 3.83 -2.60 3.40
C ASN A 211 2.95 -1.70 4.27
N GLN A 212 3.31 -0.42 4.39
CA GLN A 212 2.49 0.57 5.08
C GLN A 212 1.14 0.79 4.36
N ASP A 213 1.13 1.01 3.05
CA ASP A 213 -0.09 1.23 2.27
C ASP A 213 -1.05 0.03 2.31
N ILE A 214 -0.48 -1.19 2.22
CA ILE A 214 -1.25 -2.43 2.36
C ILE A 214 -1.83 -2.53 3.78
N PHE A 215 -1.03 -2.23 4.80
CA PHE A 215 -1.49 -2.26 6.19
C PHE A 215 -2.59 -1.23 6.45
N GLU A 216 -2.46 0.00 5.97
CA GLU A 216 -3.48 1.05 6.10
C GLU A 216 -4.78 0.63 5.41
N THR A 217 -4.68 0.03 4.22
CA THR A 217 -5.84 -0.54 3.53
C THR A 217 -6.54 -1.60 4.40
N VAL A 218 -5.78 -2.53 4.98
CA VAL A 218 -6.32 -3.58 5.88
C VAL A 218 -6.97 -3.00 7.13
N GLN A 219 -6.37 -1.98 7.76
CA GLN A 219 -6.95 -1.32 8.92
C GLN A 219 -8.25 -0.59 8.58
N ASN A 220 -8.28 0.13 7.45
CA ASN A 220 -9.49 0.82 7.00
C ASN A 220 -10.65 -0.15 6.73
N MET A 221 -10.34 -1.32 6.15
CA MET A 221 -11.32 -2.39 5.94
C MET A 221 -11.84 -2.93 7.28
N LYS A 222 -10.94 -3.23 8.23
CA LYS A 222 -11.32 -3.68 9.57
C LYS A 222 -12.23 -2.67 10.30
N ASN A 223 -11.90 -1.38 10.22
CA ASN A 223 -12.69 -0.30 10.80
C ASN A 223 -14.07 -0.20 10.14
N SER A 224 -14.13 -0.29 8.81
CA SER A 224 -15.40 -0.27 8.06
C SER A 224 -16.36 -1.39 8.49
N LYS A 225 -15.83 -2.59 8.77
CA LYS A 225 -16.61 -3.70 9.30
C LYS A 225 -17.13 -3.44 10.72
N ILE A 226 -16.30 -2.88 11.59
CA ILE A 226 -16.69 -2.50 12.95
C ILE A 226 -17.78 -1.42 12.92
N ASP A 227 -17.61 -0.39 12.07
CA ASP A 227 -18.57 0.69 11.92
C ASP A 227 -19.91 0.20 11.40
N MET A 228 -19.91 -0.73 10.44
CA MET A 228 -21.13 -1.36 9.95
C MET A 228 -21.83 -2.20 11.04
N GLN A 229 -21.07 -2.98 11.82
CA GLN A 229 -21.63 -3.72 12.97
C GLN A 229 -22.22 -2.80 14.03
N ASN A 230 -21.55 -1.67 14.32
CA ASN A 230 -22.05 -0.66 15.22
C ASN A 230 -23.34 -0.02 14.68
N ALA A 231 -23.40 0.31 13.39
CA ALA A 231 -24.59 0.84 12.74
C ALA A 231 -25.78 -0.14 12.84
N HIS A 232 -25.56 -1.43 12.57
CA HIS A 232 -26.59 -2.47 12.75
C HIS A 232 -27.05 -2.61 14.19
N THR A 233 -26.12 -2.56 15.15
CA THR A 233 -26.44 -2.64 16.58
C THR A 233 -27.28 -1.44 17.02
N LEU A 234 -26.93 -0.24 16.55
CA LEU A 234 -27.69 0.99 16.82
C LEU A 234 -29.09 0.94 16.20
N GLU A 235 -29.21 0.44 14.96
CA GLU A 235 -30.49 0.23 14.29
C GLU A 235 -31.36 -0.75 15.07
N PHE A 236 -30.79 -1.87 15.54
CA PHE A 236 -31.47 -2.84 16.39
C PHE A 236 -31.98 -2.20 17.69
N VAL A 237 -31.13 -1.44 18.40
CA VAL A 237 -31.52 -0.74 19.64
C VAL A 237 -32.64 0.26 19.36
N ASN A 238 -32.55 1.05 18.29
CA ASN A 238 -33.60 1.98 17.88
C ASN A 238 -34.92 1.27 17.56
N ASN A 239 -34.87 0.12 16.87
CA ASN A 239 -36.05 -0.69 16.59
C ASN A 239 -36.66 -1.26 17.89
N LYS A 240 -35.84 -1.67 18.87
CA LYS A 240 -36.33 -2.12 20.17
C LYS A 240 -36.93 -0.98 21.00
N LEU A 241 -36.31 0.20 21.01
CA LEU A 241 -36.84 1.39 21.69
C LEU A 241 -38.21 1.80 21.11
N ARG A 242 -38.39 1.71 19.79
CA ARG A 242 -39.69 1.90 19.13
C ARG A 242 -40.74 0.87 19.56
N CYS A 243 -40.33 -0.31 19.99
CA CYS A 243 -41.21 -1.36 20.50
C CYS A 243 -41.50 -1.26 22.01
N VAL A 244 -40.85 -0.36 22.74
CA VAL A 244 -41.10 -0.14 24.16
C VAL A 244 -42.47 0.54 24.33
N ASP A 245 -43.36 -0.11 25.07
CA ASP A 245 -44.66 0.45 25.40
C ASP A 245 -44.51 1.51 26.51
N THR A 246 -44.46 2.77 26.10
CA THR A 246 -44.28 3.91 27.00
C THR A 246 -45.43 4.04 27.99
N GLU A 247 -46.64 3.58 27.67
CA GLU A 247 -47.78 3.57 28.60
C GLU A 247 -47.59 2.54 29.70
N ILE A 248 -47.09 1.34 29.36
CA ILE A 248 -46.73 0.31 30.35
C ILE A 248 -45.57 0.79 31.22
N VAL A 249 -44.55 1.40 30.63
CA VAL A 249 -43.39 1.93 31.39
C VAL A 249 -43.79 3.09 32.30
N ASN A 250 -44.63 4.01 31.82
CA ASN A 250 -45.13 5.14 32.61
C ASN A 250 -46.13 4.68 33.68
N GLY A 251 -46.99 3.71 33.37
CA GLY A 251 -47.89 3.06 34.34
C GLY A 251 -47.12 2.35 35.45
N ARG A 252 -45.99 1.71 35.13
CA ARG A 252 -45.06 1.13 36.13
C ARG A 252 -44.30 2.18 36.94
N ARG A 253 -43.94 3.33 36.36
CA ARG A 253 -43.33 4.44 37.10
C ARG A 253 -44.29 5.08 38.11
N GLY A 254 -45.58 5.14 37.78
CA GLY A 254 -46.63 5.60 38.71
C GLY A 254 -47.01 4.56 39.78
N GLN A 255 -46.67 3.29 39.57
CA GLN A 255 -46.87 2.22 40.55
C GLN A 255 -45.64 2.07 41.45
N VAL A 256 -45.67 2.77 42.58
CA VAL A 256 -44.76 2.60 43.71
C VAL A 256 -44.70 1.10 44.11
N TYR A 257 -43.53 0.49 43.94
CA TYR A 257 -42.98 -0.71 44.60
C TYR A 257 -43.77 -2.03 44.71
N ASN A 258 -45.01 -2.18 44.24
CA ASN A 258 -45.83 -3.34 44.64
C ASN A 258 -46.36 -4.30 43.56
N SER A 259 -45.95 -4.24 42.28
CA SER A 259 -46.48 -5.24 41.33
C SER A 259 -45.71 -5.44 40.02
N THR A 260 -44.47 -5.93 40.06
CA THR A 260 -43.85 -6.51 38.84
C THR A 260 -44.04 -8.02 38.71
N PHE A 261 -44.65 -8.71 39.69
CA PHE A 261 -44.97 -10.14 39.58
C PHE A 261 -46.21 -10.50 40.41
N ARG A 262 -47.30 -11.00 39.81
CA ARG A 262 -48.47 -11.49 40.60
C ARG A 262 -48.13 -12.67 41.53
N GLY A 263 -47.04 -13.39 41.25
CA GLY A 263 -46.56 -14.48 42.10
C GLY A 263 -45.87 -14.02 43.39
N SER A 264 -45.41 -12.76 43.50
CA SER A 264 -44.77 -12.28 44.73
C SER A 264 -45.79 -11.92 45.81
N GLN A 265 -47.02 -11.55 45.46
CA GLN A 265 -48.10 -11.35 46.43
C GLN A 265 -48.52 -12.66 47.11
N LYS A 266 -48.60 -13.78 46.37
CA LYS A 266 -48.89 -15.10 46.95
C LYS A 266 -47.81 -15.58 47.94
N LEU A 267 -46.54 -15.25 47.68
CA LEU A 267 -45.43 -15.55 48.61
C LEU A 267 -45.50 -14.72 49.90
N VAL A 268 -45.88 -13.45 49.80
CA VAL A 268 -46.04 -12.57 50.98
C VAL A 268 -47.27 -12.96 51.80
N GLU A 269 -48.37 -13.38 51.16
CA GLU A 269 -49.55 -13.92 51.86
C GLU A 269 -49.24 -15.26 52.55
N SER A 270 -48.47 -16.15 51.92
CA SER A 270 -48.04 -17.40 52.56
C SER A 270 -47.11 -17.17 53.76
N LEU A 271 -46.26 -16.14 53.72
CA LEU A 271 -45.38 -15.79 54.85
C LEU A 271 -46.13 -15.09 56.00
N ARG A 272 -47.20 -14.34 55.71
CA ARG A 272 -48.05 -13.72 56.74
C ARG A 272 -49.00 -14.71 57.43
N GLY A 273 -49.37 -15.79 56.76
CA GLY A 273 -50.16 -16.88 57.37
C GLY A 273 -49.35 -17.86 58.22
N MET A 274 -48.03 -17.67 58.31
CA MET A 274 -47.10 -18.52 59.09
C MET A 274 -46.50 -17.80 60.31
N MET A 275 -46.91 -16.56 60.61
CA MET A 275 -46.63 -15.87 61.88
C MET A 275 -47.92 -15.77 62.70
#